data_AF-A0A956GBQ3-F1
#
_entry.id   AF-A0A956GBQ3-F1
#
_cell.length_a   1.000
_cell.length_b   1.000
_cell.length_c   1.000
_cell.angle_alpha   90.00
_cell.angle_beta   90.00
_cell.angle_gamma   90.00
#
_symmetry.space_group_name_H-M   'P 1'
#
loop_
_entity.id
_entity.type
_entity.pdbx_description
1 polymer ?
#
loop_
_entity_poly.entity_id
_entity_poly.type
_entity_poly.pdbx_seq_one_letter_code
_entity_poly.pdbx_strand_id
1 'polypeptide(L)' 'MRVRRGQAFRQEVERYGLRFCCEDCAFFDDDSERCAHGWPTEEHRRARYEHGEPDDWVLYCKEFELR' A
#
# COMPACT_ATOMS: atom_id res chain seq x y z
N MET A 1 -5.45 -8.59 0.80
CA MET A 1 -4.93 -9.41 1.93
C MET A 1 -4.41 -8.51 3.06
N ARG A 2 -4.33 -8.96 4.32
CA ARG A 2 -3.66 -8.19 5.41
C ARG A 2 -2.37 -8.88 5.87
N VAL A 3 -1.31 -8.10 6.07
CA VAL A 3 0.02 -8.55 6.52
C VAL A 3 0.46 -7.73 7.73
N ARG A 4 1.11 -8.34 8.72
CA ARG A 4 1.60 -7.60 9.92
C ARG A 4 2.65 -6.57 9.53
N ARG A 5 2.48 -5.30 9.95
CA ARG A 5 3.43 -4.18 9.77
C ARG A 5 4.53 -4.15 10.86
N GLY A 6 5.04 -5.33 11.19
CA GLY A 6 6.08 -5.51 12.21
C GLY A 6 7.47 -5.11 11.73
N GLN A 7 8.47 -5.30 12.58
CA GLN A 7 9.87 -5.04 12.23
C GLN A 7 10.34 -5.85 11.01
N ALA A 8 9.94 -7.13 10.92
CA ALA A 8 10.28 -7.98 9.78
C ALA A 8 9.79 -7.38 8.45
N PHE A 9 8.52 -6.94 8.38
CA PHE A 9 7.97 -6.29 7.20
C PHE A 9 8.76 -5.04 6.81
N ARG A 10 9.14 -4.20 7.78
CA ARG A 10 9.93 -2.98 7.50
C ARG A 10 11.31 -3.32 6.94
N GLN A 11 11.96 -4.36 7.47
CA GLN A 11 13.22 -4.86 6.93
C GLN A 11 13.06 -5.40 5.50
N GLU A 12 11.94 -6.06 5.19
CA GLU A 12 11.65 -6.54 3.84
C GLU A 12 11.38 -5.39 2.87
N VAL A 13 10.65 -4.34 3.29
CA VAL A 13 10.45 -3.13 2.50
C VAL A 13 11.80 -2.48 2.16
N GLU A 14 12.68 -2.32 3.15
CA GLU A 14 14.01 -1.73 2.95
C GLU A 14 14.90 -2.61 2.07
N ARG A 15 14.91 -3.92 2.31
CA ARG A 15 15.79 -4.87 1.61
C ARG A 15 15.37 -5.16 0.18
N TYR A 16 14.06 -5.25 -0.08
CA TYR A 16 13.51 -5.71 -1.35
C TYR A 16 12.73 -4.63 -2.12
N GLY A 17 12.54 -3.44 -1.54
CA GLY A 17 11.81 -2.35 -2.19
C GLY A 17 10.34 -2.67 -2.42
N LEU A 18 9.68 -3.35 -1.47
CA LEU A 18 8.28 -3.76 -1.61
C LEU A 18 7.36 -2.56 -1.87
N ARG A 19 6.55 -2.65 -2.93
CA ARG A 19 5.52 -1.68 -3.29
C ARG A 19 4.15 -2.22 -2.88
N PHE A 20 3.33 -1.38 -2.26
CA PHE A 20 2.01 -1.77 -1.78
C PHE A 20 1.03 -0.58 -1.64
N CYS A 21 1.46 0.63 -2.00
CA CYS A 21 0.62 1.81 -1.94
C CYS A 21 0.02 2.13 -3.31
N CYS A 22 -1.11 2.83 -3.34
CA CYS A 22 -1.76 3.27 -4.57
C CYS A 22 -0.81 4.09 -5.45
N GLU A 23 0.00 4.95 -4.85
CA GLU A 23 1.03 5.78 -5.49
C GLU A 23 2.08 4.96 -6.28
N ASP A 24 2.18 3.65 -6.04
CA ASP A 24 3.09 2.74 -6.72
C ASP A 24 2.37 1.82 -7.73
N CYS A 25 1.05 1.96 -7.88
CA CYS A 25 0.21 1.12 -8.74
C CYS A 25 -0.06 1.81 -10.08
N ALA A 26 0.07 1.08 -11.20
CA ALA A 26 -0.18 1.61 -12.54
C ALA A 26 -1.65 2.02 -12.79
N PHE A 27 -2.58 1.56 -11.94
CA PHE A 27 -4.01 1.89 -12.04
C PHE A 27 -4.42 3.06 -11.14
N PHE A 28 -3.47 3.66 -10.43
CA PHE A 28 -3.75 4.86 -9.66
C PHE A 28 -3.55 6.10 -10.54
N ASP A 29 -4.57 6.94 -10.58
CA ASP A 29 -4.54 8.25 -11.23
C ASP A 29 -4.21 9.31 -10.17
N ASP A 30 -3.02 9.89 -10.26
CA ASP A 30 -2.52 10.90 -9.30
C ASP A 30 -3.30 12.21 -9.41
N ASP A 31 -3.74 12.59 -10.62
CA ASP A 31 -4.45 13.85 -10.85
C ASP A 31 -5.83 13.86 -10.17
N SER A 32 -6.50 12.70 -10.15
CA SER A 32 -7.82 12.58 -9.53
C SER A 32 -7.84 11.82 -8.21
N GLU A 33 -6.67 11.39 -7.72
CA GLU A 33 -6.46 10.58 -6.52
C GLU A 33 -7.34 9.31 -6.44
N ARG A 34 -7.65 8.71 -7.59
CA ARG A 34 -8.57 7.57 -7.70
C ARG A 34 -7.93 6.34 -8.33
N CYS A 35 -8.42 5.18 -7.93
CA CYS A 35 -8.13 3.93 -8.61
C CYS A 35 -9.00 3.79 -9.87
N ALA A 36 -8.41 3.40 -11.00
CA ALA A 36 -9.10 3.16 -12.27
C ALA A 36 -10.18 2.07 -12.18
N HIS A 37 -10.08 1.16 -11.20
CA HIS A 37 -11.11 0.16 -10.91
C HIS A 37 -12.27 0.68 -10.06
N GLY A 38 -12.20 1.94 -9.60
CA GLY A 38 -13.19 2.54 -8.71
C GLY A 38 -13.12 2.08 -7.26
N TRP A 39 -12.02 1.43 -6.86
CA TRP A 39 -11.82 1.00 -5.47
C TRP A 39 -11.38 2.15 -4.56
N PRO A 40 -11.71 2.11 -3.25
CA PRO A 40 -11.25 3.10 -2.29
C PRO A 40 -9.72 3.07 -2.17
N THR A 41 -9.12 4.27 -2.11
CA THR A 41 -7.67 4.47 -2.10
C THR A 41 -7.13 4.78 -0.71
N GLU A 42 -7.98 5.24 0.21
CA GLU A 42 -7.61 5.80 1.51
C GLU A 42 -6.76 4.84 2.35
N GLU A 43 -7.09 3.54 2.34
CA GLU A 43 -6.35 2.53 3.09
C GLU A 43 -5.01 2.14 2.45
N HIS A 44 -4.81 2.51 1.20
CA HIS A 44 -3.63 2.19 0.40
C HIS A 44 -2.76 3.42 0.14
N ARG A 45 -3.10 4.60 0.66
CA ARG A 45 -2.26 5.80 0.51
C ARG A 45 -1.01 5.68 1.37
N ARG A 46 0.12 6.13 0.82
CA ARG A 46 1.43 6.16 1.50
C ARG A 46 1.39 6.97 2.79
N ALA A 47 0.66 8.09 2.78
CA ALA A 47 0.49 8.97 3.94
C ALA A 47 -0.03 8.24 5.19
N ARG A 48 -0.88 7.21 5.04
CA ARG A 48 -1.37 6.38 6.16
C ARG A 48 -0.24 5.65 6.87
N TYR A 49 0.76 5.20 6.12
CA TYR A 49 1.87 4.40 6.64
C TYR A 49 3.04 5.26 7.14
N GLU A 50 3.19 6.48 6.61
CA GLU A 50 4.22 7.44 7.01
C GLU A 50 3.84 8.29 8.22
N HIS A 51 2.56 8.69 8.35
CA HIS A 51 2.13 9.68 9.35
C HIS A 51 1.14 9.16 10.40
N GLY A 52 0.58 7.95 10.22
CA GLY A 52 -0.37 7.37 11.16
C GLY A 52 0.30 6.70 12.37
N GLU A 53 -0.46 6.53 13.46
CA GLU A 53 -0.13 5.50 14.45
C GLU A 53 0.08 4.16 13.71
N PRO A 54 1.03 3.32 14.15
CA PRO A 54 1.28 2.05 13.47
C PRO A 54 0.03 1.18 13.56
N ASP A 55 -0.80 1.25 12.53
CA ASP A 55 -1.73 0.17 12.26
C ASP A 55 -0.88 -1.09 12.13
N ASP A 56 -1.22 -2.11 12.92
CA ASP A 56 -0.44 -3.35 13.02
C ASP A 56 -0.42 -4.13 11.70
N TRP A 57 -1.16 -3.64 10.70
CA TRP A 57 -1.43 -4.30 9.44
C TRP A 57 -1.21 -3.37 8.24
N VAL A 58 -0.67 -3.97 7.18
CA VAL A 58 -0.69 -3.43 5.82
C VAL A 58 -1.81 -4.14 5.07
N LEU A 59 -2.65 -3.36 4.39
CA LEU A 59 -3.66 -3.88 3.49
C LEU A 59 -3.08 -3.94 2.07
N TYR A 60 -2.95 -5.15 1.54
CA TYR A 60 -2.59 -5.38 0.14
C TYR A 60 -3.84 -5.38 -0.73
N CYS A 61 -3.84 -4.51 -1.73
CA CYS A 61 -4.80 -4.52 -2.83
C CYS A 61 -4.58 -5.74 -3.74
N LYS A 62 -5.63 -6.16 -4.47
CA LYS A 62 -5.57 -7.31 -5.37
C LYS A 62 -4.53 -7.15 -6.47
N GLU A 63 -4.29 -5.93 -6.95
CA GLU A 63 -3.28 -5.64 -7.97
C GLU A 63 -1.86 -6.01 -7.53
N PHE A 64 -1.56 -6.00 -6.23
CA PHE A 64 -0.26 -6.40 -5.68
C PHE A 64 -0.19 -7.89 -5.31
N GLU A 65 -1.30 -8.62 -5.39
CA GLU A 65 -1.34 -10.07 -5.19
C GLU A 65 -1.16 -10.83 -6.51
N LEU A 66 -1.39 -10.17 -7.64
CA LEU A 66 -1.31 -10.79 -8.96
C LEU A 66 0.17 -10.82 -9.41
N ARG A 67 0.70 -12.04 -9.53
CA ARG A 67 1.95 -12.36 -10.22
C ARG A 67 1.64 -12.78 -11.65
#